data_AF-A0A969D705-F1
#
_entry.id   AF-A0A969D705-F1
#
_cell.length_a   1.000
_cell.length_b   1.000
_cell.length_c   1.000
_cell.angle_alpha   90.00
_cell.angle_beta   90.00
_cell.angle_gamma   90.00
#
_symmetry.space_group_name_H-M   'P 1'
#
loop_
_entity.id
_entity.type
_entity.pdbx_description
1 polymer ?
#
loop_
_entity_poly.entity_id
_entity_poly.type
_entity_poly.pdbx_seq_one_letter_code
_entity_poly.pdbx_strand_id
1 'polypeptide(L)'
;MAAAFPQIEDNSKPSRSLSRFEDVPEDFWAVQAIRQAQAQGFISGFPDGSFRPNAPLTKVQAIVALVNGLALGNGRSQSLLVYRDRAQIPSYAIEPIAAATDRQMVVSHPDPYQLRPLAPITRAETTALVHQALVAAGQLPRLASPFIAEAAVTASSFTDLPPQHWAKAFIDPLVQKGWLSGFSDGSFQPDAPMTRAQFAALLVGAFNPEPQRPSVRFRDVPEDFWAAAVIQKAYQAKFISGFPDLTFDPNYPLTKLQALLALVSGLALRSASPPETRSLAYYTDGSVLPSYALSAIATATQLGLVFNYPNLRELRPNRAASRAETSAMVYQALVVSGEMPFVSSPHQVSLD
;
A
#
# COMPACT_ATOMS: atom_id res chain seq x y z
N MET A 1 -22.46 -1.93 36.74
CA MET A 1 -21.31 -1.03 36.58
C MET A 1 -21.01 -0.94 35.09
N ALA A 2 -21.17 0.24 34.48
CA ALA A 2 -20.87 0.42 33.07
C ALA A 2 -19.34 0.44 32.88
N ALA A 3 -18.81 -0.44 32.04
CA ALA A 3 -17.43 -0.37 31.60
C ALA A 3 -17.30 0.88 30.70
N ALA A 4 -16.53 1.87 31.15
CA ALA A 4 -16.21 3.04 30.35
C ALA A 4 -15.34 2.60 29.15
N PHE A 5 -15.66 3.10 27.95
CA PHE A 5 -14.74 3.03 26.82
C PHE A 5 -13.39 3.64 27.23
N PRO A 6 -12.24 3.02 26.87
CA PRO A 6 -10.95 3.57 27.22
C PRO A 6 -10.80 4.97 26.58
N GLN A 7 -10.58 5.98 27.41
CA GLN A 7 -10.11 7.28 26.95
C GLN A 7 -8.67 7.08 26.48
N ILE A 8 -8.47 6.99 25.17
CA ILE A 8 -7.13 7.08 24.59
C ILE A 8 -6.76 8.58 24.59
N GLU A 9 -6.33 9.09 25.74
CA GLU A 9 -5.62 10.36 25.80
C GLU A 9 -4.16 10.10 25.40
N ASP A 10 -3.88 10.22 24.10
CA ASP A 10 -2.52 10.39 23.60
C ASP A 10 -2.34 11.83 23.12
N ASN A 11 -1.85 12.68 24.02
CA ASN A 11 -1.56 14.10 23.80
C ASN A 11 -0.31 14.35 22.92
N SER A 12 0.15 13.36 22.14
CA SER A 12 1.35 13.48 21.30
C SER A 12 1.07 13.60 19.79
N LYS A 13 -0.19 13.62 19.35
CA LYS A 13 -0.52 13.77 17.92
C LYS A 13 -0.91 15.21 17.58
N PRO A 14 -0.49 15.74 16.42
CA PRO A 14 -0.91 17.07 15.98
C PRO A 14 -2.44 17.08 15.86
N SER A 15 -3.08 18.09 16.46
CA SER A 15 -4.52 18.27 16.40
C SER A 15 -4.96 18.34 14.93
N ARG A 16 -5.52 17.24 14.41
CA ARG A 16 -6.25 17.29 13.13
C ARG A 16 -7.30 18.38 13.30
N SER A 17 -7.28 19.41 12.44
CA SER A 17 -8.30 20.45 12.49
C SER A 17 -9.65 19.76 12.38
N LEU A 18 -10.49 19.90 13.40
CA LEU A 18 -11.87 19.39 13.38
C LEU A 18 -12.61 20.10 12.26
N SER A 19 -12.71 19.46 11.10
CA SER A 19 -13.48 20.00 9.99
C SER A 19 -14.95 19.95 10.38
N ARG A 20 -15.60 21.12 10.42
CA ARG A 20 -17.05 21.19 10.54
C ARG A 20 -17.64 20.64 9.24
N PHE A 21 -18.64 19.80 9.36
CA PHE A 21 -19.39 19.30 8.21
C PHE A 21 -20.49 20.30 7.86
N GLU A 22 -20.61 20.65 6.59
CA GLU A 22 -21.58 21.67 6.13
C GLU A 22 -23.03 21.27 6.42
N ASP A 23 -23.31 19.97 6.45
CA ASP A 23 -24.64 19.38 6.67
C ASP A 23 -24.88 18.91 8.11
N VAL A 24 -24.04 19.33 9.07
CA VAL A 24 -24.23 19.09 10.51
C VAL A 24 -24.33 20.44 11.23
N PRO A 25 -25.56 20.99 11.39
CA PRO A 25 -25.78 22.21 12.15
C PRO A 25 -25.25 22.15 13.59
N GLU A 26 -24.89 23.31 14.17
CA GLU A 26 -24.41 23.40 15.56
C GLU A 26 -25.45 22.98 16.60
N ASP A 27 -26.74 23.00 16.24
CA ASP A 27 -27.85 22.53 17.06
C ASP A 27 -28.27 21.09 16.72
N PHE A 28 -27.57 20.40 15.81
CA PHE A 28 -27.83 18.99 15.54
C PHE A 28 -27.56 18.15 16.78
N TRP A 29 -28.54 17.32 17.18
CA TRP A 29 -28.53 16.61 18.47
C TRP A 29 -27.26 15.79 18.75
N ALA A 30 -26.60 15.27 17.70
CA ALA A 30 -25.38 14.47 17.81
C ALA A 30 -24.09 15.25 17.52
N VAL A 31 -24.13 16.57 17.31
CA VAL A 31 -22.97 17.36 16.85
C VAL A 31 -21.73 17.16 17.73
N GLN A 32 -21.89 17.12 19.06
CA GLN A 32 -20.78 16.89 19.98
C GLN A 32 -20.22 15.47 19.87
N ALA A 33 -21.08 14.46 19.75
CA ALA A 33 -20.67 13.08 19.59
C ALA A 33 -19.97 12.84 18.24
N ILE A 34 -20.46 13.46 17.17
CA ILE A 34 -19.84 13.43 15.83
C ILE A 34 -18.43 14.02 15.91
N ARG A 35 -18.28 15.19 16.53
CA ARG A 35 -16.97 15.85 16.72
C ARG A 35 -16.00 14.98 17.52
N GLN A 36 -16.49 14.35 18.59
CA GLN A 36 -15.65 13.49 19.42
C GLN A 36 -15.23 12.22 18.67
N ALA A 37 -16.15 11.56 17.97
CA ALA A 37 -15.83 10.38 17.16
C ALA A 37 -14.85 10.72 16.03
N GLN A 38 -14.98 11.90 15.41
CA GLN A 38 -14.03 12.40 14.42
C GLN A 38 -12.65 12.68 15.03
N ALA A 39 -12.60 13.32 16.20
CA ALA A 39 -11.35 13.57 16.93
C ALA A 39 -10.61 12.26 17.26
N GLN A 40 -11.36 11.22 17.60
CA GLN A 40 -10.84 9.89 17.91
C GLN A 40 -10.58 9.02 16.67
N GLY A 41 -10.86 9.52 15.46
CA GLY A 41 -10.60 8.82 14.21
C GLY A 41 -11.61 7.72 13.84
N PHE A 42 -12.73 7.61 14.57
CA PHE A 42 -13.78 6.63 14.26
C PHE A 42 -14.56 7.00 13.00
N ILE A 43 -14.81 8.28 12.74
CA ILE A 43 -15.60 8.69 11.57
C ILE A 43 -14.93 9.85 10.85
N SER A 44 -15.02 9.84 9.52
CA SER A 44 -14.70 10.95 8.64
C SER A 44 -15.91 11.28 7.77
N GLY A 45 -15.99 12.53 7.28
CA GLY A 45 -16.95 12.90 6.25
C GLY A 45 -16.54 12.40 4.86
N PHE A 46 -17.34 12.78 3.88
CA PHE A 46 -17.12 12.50 2.48
C PHE A 46 -16.21 13.56 1.84
N PRO A 47 -15.59 13.27 0.67
CA PRO A 47 -14.75 14.24 -0.03
C PRO A 47 -15.46 15.54 -0.43
N ASP A 48 -16.80 15.53 -0.49
CA ASP A 48 -17.64 16.71 -0.76
C ASP A 48 -17.86 17.60 0.48
N GLY A 49 -17.26 17.27 1.63
CA GLY A 49 -17.40 18.01 2.88
C GLY A 49 -18.63 17.64 3.72
N SER A 50 -19.49 16.73 3.23
CA SER A 50 -20.68 16.27 3.95
C SER A 50 -20.37 15.16 4.98
N PHE A 51 -21.21 15.01 6.00
CA PHE A 51 -21.23 13.91 6.95
C PHE A 51 -22.41 12.95 6.73
N ARG A 52 -23.53 13.48 6.25
CA ARG A 52 -24.80 12.81 5.99
C ARG A 52 -25.40 12.21 7.27
N PRO A 53 -25.70 13.02 8.30
CA PRO A 53 -25.99 12.54 9.66
C PRO A 53 -27.24 11.67 9.80
N ASN A 54 -28.17 11.72 8.84
CA ASN A 54 -29.40 10.93 8.84
C ASN A 54 -29.34 9.73 7.88
N ALA A 55 -28.23 9.56 7.15
CA ALA A 55 -28.08 8.44 6.23
C ALA A 55 -27.76 7.14 6.99
N PRO A 56 -28.31 5.99 6.58
CA PRO A 56 -27.93 4.71 7.14
C PRO A 56 -26.48 4.38 6.80
N LEU A 57 -25.79 3.73 7.74
CA LEU A 57 -24.41 3.29 7.54
C LEU A 57 -24.38 2.00 6.70
N THR A 58 -23.48 1.95 5.71
CA THR A 58 -23.16 0.70 5.02
C THR A 58 -22.27 -0.19 5.89
N LYS A 59 -22.26 -1.50 5.62
CA LYS A 59 -21.40 -2.45 6.34
C LYS A 59 -19.92 -2.09 6.22
N VAL A 60 -19.47 -1.66 5.04
CA VAL A 60 -18.07 -1.25 4.83
C VAL A 60 -17.72 -0.01 5.67
N GLN A 61 -18.60 0.99 5.74
CA GLN A 61 -18.37 2.18 6.55
C GLN A 61 -18.31 1.85 8.05
N ALA A 62 -19.15 0.94 8.54
CA ALA A 62 -19.12 0.49 9.93
C ALA A 62 -17.80 -0.19 10.30
N ILE A 63 -17.30 -1.06 9.42
CA ILE A 63 -16.03 -1.77 9.66
C ILE A 63 -14.85 -0.79 9.59
N VAL A 64 -14.81 0.09 8.58
CA VAL A 64 -13.76 1.12 8.45
C VAL A 64 -13.72 2.01 9.69
N ALA A 65 -14.89 2.42 10.20
CA ALA A 65 -14.98 3.25 11.39
C ALA A 65 -14.34 2.61 12.63
N LEU A 66 -14.63 1.34 12.86
CA LEU A 66 -14.07 0.59 14.00
C LEU A 66 -12.58 0.32 13.83
N VAL A 67 -12.13 -0.05 12.63
CA VAL A 67 -10.71 -0.32 12.36
C VAL A 67 -9.87 0.94 12.56
N ASN A 68 -10.35 2.08 12.05
CA ASN A 68 -9.66 3.35 12.19
C ASN A 68 -9.66 3.84 13.64
N GLY A 69 -10.82 3.85 14.29
CA GLY A 69 -10.95 4.35 15.67
C GLY A 69 -10.23 3.49 16.71
N LEU A 70 -10.13 2.18 16.49
CA LEU A 70 -9.35 1.28 17.34
C LEU A 70 -7.87 1.18 16.94
N ALA A 71 -7.44 1.96 15.94
CA ALA A 71 -6.07 1.97 15.42
C ALA A 71 -5.52 0.57 15.12
N LEU A 72 -6.35 -0.30 14.51
CA LEU A 72 -5.98 -1.69 14.25
C LEU A 72 -4.98 -1.84 13.09
N GLY A 73 -4.53 -0.75 12.49
CA GLY A 73 -3.55 -0.75 11.40
C GLY A 73 -4.09 -1.36 10.11
N ASN A 74 -3.17 -1.78 9.25
CA ASN A 74 -3.50 -2.28 7.92
C ASN A 74 -3.54 -3.81 7.90
N GLY A 75 -4.35 -4.37 7.01
CA GLY A 75 -4.39 -5.81 6.75
C GLY A 75 -3.84 -6.16 5.38
N ARG A 76 -3.66 -7.45 5.15
CA ARG A 76 -3.19 -7.98 3.88
C ARG A 76 -4.34 -8.02 2.90
N SER A 77 -4.26 -7.32 1.76
CA SER A 77 -5.34 -7.34 0.74
C SER A 77 -5.70 -8.77 0.29
N GLN A 78 -4.75 -9.71 0.38
CA GLN A 78 -4.94 -11.14 0.18
C GLN A 78 -6.04 -11.75 1.07
N SER A 79 -6.21 -11.24 2.29
CA SER A 79 -7.23 -11.69 3.23
C SER A 79 -8.65 -11.42 2.73
N LEU A 80 -8.82 -10.50 1.78
CA LEU A 80 -10.12 -10.25 1.13
C LEU A 80 -10.50 -11.32 0.10
N LEU A 81 -9.57 -12.20 -0.31
CA LEU A 81 -9.85 -13.29 -1.25
C LEU A 81 -10.92 -14.26 -0.73
N VAL A 82 -11.16 -14.28 0.58
CA VAL A 82 -12.24 -15.05 1.19
C VAL A 82 -13.63 -14.58 0.73
N TYR A 83 -13.79 -13.31 0.34
CA TYR A 83 -15.08 -12.78 -0.06
C TYR A 83 -15.26 -12.88 -1.58
N ARG A 84 -16.41 -13.44 -1.99
CA ARG A 84 -16.81 -13.56 -3.41
C ARG A 84 -17.16 -12.21 -4.03
N ASP A 85 -17.66 -11.29 -3.21
CA ASP A 85 -18.11 -9.95 -3.59
C ASP A 85 -17.10 -8.85 -3.25
N ARG A 86 -15.83 -9.21 -3.00
CA ARG A 86 -14.74 -8.27 -2.68
C ARG A 86 -14.53 -7.17 -3.72
N ALA A 87 -14.92 -7.40 -4.98
CA ALA A 87 -14.84 -6.38 -6.04
C ALA A 87 -15.75 -5.16 -5.77
N GLN A 88 -16.75 -5.30 -4.89
CA GLN A 88 -17.62 -4.21 -4.46
C GLN A 88 -17.02 -3.39 -3.30
N ILE A 89 -15.87 -3.80 -2.75
CA ILE A 89 -15.19 -3.06 -1.69
C ILE A 89 -14.57 -1.79 -2.32
N PRO A 90 -14.97 -0.59 -1.89
CA PRO A 90 -14.36 0.64 -2.36
C PRO A 90 -12.85 0.66 -2.09
N SER A 91 -12.07 1.27 -2.98
CA SER A 91 -10.60 1.32 -2.87
C SER A 91 -10.12 1.87 -1.52
N TYR A 92 -10.77 2.90 -0.98
CA TYR A 92 -10.45 3.48 0.33
C TYR A 92 -10.66 2.51 1.50
N ALA A 93 -11.48 1.48 1.31
CA ALA A 93 -11.83 0.50 2.34
C ALA A 93 -11.05 -0.82 2.22
N ILE A 94 -10.20 -0.99 1.21
CA ILE A 94 -9.47 -2.26 1.02
C ILE A 94 -8.62 -2.59 2.24
N GLU A 95 -7.73 -1.68 2.67
CA GLU A 95 -6.83 -1.95 3.80
C GLU A 95 -7.57 -2.11 5.14
N PRO A 96 -8.58 -1.27 5.49
CA PRO A 96 -9.32 -1.47 6.73
C PRO A 96 -10.14 -2.77 6.75
N ILE A 97 -10.79 -3.14 5.65
CA ILE A 97 -11.55 -4.39 5.60
C ILE A 97 -10.60 -5.57 5.68
N ALA A 98 -9.45 -5.51 5.02
CA ALA A 98 -8.43 -6.55 5.15
C ALA A 98 -7.96 -6.69 6.60
N ALA A 99 -7.75 -5.57 7.31
CA ALA A 99 -7.34 -5.57 8.72
C ALA A 99 -8.39 -6.21 9.63
N ALA A 100 -9.67 -5.91 9.37
CA ALA A 100 -10.80 -6.50 10.07
C ALA A 100 -10.92 -8.01 9.80
N THR A 101 -10.73 -8.44 8.56
CA THR A 101 -10.75 -9.86 8.18
C THR A 101 -9.60 -10.63 8.80
N ASP A 102 -8.38 -10.08 8.76
CA ASP A 102 -7.19 -10.65 9.43
C ASP A 102 -7.41 -10.84 10.94
N ARG A 103 -8.20 -9.96 11.56
CA ARG A 103 -8.53 -9.99 12.99
C ARG A 103 -9.83 -10.73 13.31
N GLN A 104 -10.41 -11.42 12.34
CA GLN A 104 -11.65 -12.18 12.52
C GLN A 104 -12.83 -11.30 13.01
N MET A 105 -12.81 -10.00 12.70
CA MET A 105 -13.86 -9.05 13.11
C MET A 105 -15.10 -9.11 12.24
N VAL A 106 -14.94 -9.48 10.97
CA VAL A 106 -16.02 -9.45 10.00
C VAL A 106 -16.92 -10.66 10.16
N VAL A 107 -18.15 -10.41 10.61
CA VAL A 107 -19.20 -11.42 10.67
C VAL A 107 -20.15 -11.22 9.49
N SER A 108 -20.36 -12.28 8.71
CA SER A 108 -21.23 -12.28 7.53
C SER A 108 -22.22 -13.43 7.58
N HIS A 109 -23.49 -13.09 7.72
CA HIS A 109 -24.60 -14.05 7.77
C HIS A 109 -25.56 -13.81 6.59
N PRO A 110 -26.09 -14.85 5.93
CA PRO A 110 -25.90 -16.27 6.24
C PRO A 110 -24.61 -16.87 5.67
N ASP A 111 -23.93 -16.18 4.75
CA ASP A 111 -22.72 -16.68 4.09
C ASP A 111 -21.46 -15.94 4.62
N PRO A 112 -20.52 -16.61 5.31
CA PRO A 112 -19.27 -16.00 5.76
C PRO A 112 -18.40 -15.47 4.61
N TYR A 113 -18.58 -16.01 3.40
CA TYR A 113 -17.81 -15.65 2.20
C TYR A 113 -18.48 -14.53 1.36
N GLN A 114 -19.52 -13.88 1.89
CA GLN A 114 -20.20 -12.77 1.24
C GLN A 114 -20.28 -11.54 2.15
N LEU A 115 -19.47 -10.52 1.88
CA LEU A 115 -19.35 -9.34 2.72
C LEU A 115 -20.61 -8.47 2.68
N ARG A 116 -21.13 -8.18 1.47
CA ARG A 116 -22.15 -7.17 1.14
C ARG A 116 -21.73 -5.75 1.55
N PRO A 117 -20.59 -5.24 1.02
CA PRO A 117 -19.94 -4.04 1.54
C PRO A 117 -20.81 -2.78 1.47
N LEU A 118 -21.58 -2.62 0.39
CA LEU A 118 -22.41 -1.44 0.14
C LEU A 118 -23.83 -1.55 0.72
N ALA A 119 -24.20 -2.70 1.30
CA ALA A 119 -25.51 -2.86 1.93
C ALA A 119 -25.56 -2.14 3.29
N PRO A 120 -26.72 -1.60 3.69
CA PRO A 120 -26.93 -1.12 5.06
C PRO A 120 -26.60 -2.21 6.07
N ILE A 121 -25.89 -1.86 7.15
CA ILE A 121 -25.58 -2.82 8.21
C ILE A 121 -26.79 -3.02 9.13
N THR A 122 -27.15 -4.27 9.40
CA THR A 122 -28.26 -4.58 10.30
C THR A 122 -27.85 -4.47 11.78
N ARG A 123 -28.81 -4.30 12.69
CA ARG A 123 -28.55 -4.28 14.15
C ARG A 123 -27.83 -5.55 14.66
N ALA A 124 -28.14 -6.71 14.07
CA ALA A 124 -27.49 -7.97 14.41
C ALA A 124 -26.02 -7.98 13.96
N GLU A 125 -25.75 -7.57 12.72
CA GLU A 125 -24.39 -7.44 12.20
C GLU A 125 -23.59 -6.39 12.97
N THR A 126 -24.18 -5.25 13.31
CA THR A 126 -23.53 -4.22 14.14
C THR A 126 -23.14 -4.77 15.51
N THR A 127 -24.05 -5.48 16.19
CA THR A 127 -23.75 -6.08 17.51
C THR A 127 -22.61 -7.09 17.40
N ALA A 128 -22.65 -7.97 16.40
CA ALA A 128 -21.61 -8.96 16.18
C ALA A 128 -20.26 -8.31 15.86
N LEU A 129 -20.25 -7.30 14.99
CA LEU A 129 -19.06 -6.54 14.62
C LEU A 129 -18.46 -5.80 15.82
N VAL A 130 -19.29 -5.13 16.64
CA VAL A 130 -18.83 -4.44 17.86
C VAL A 130 -18.24 -5.45 18.84
N HIS A 131 -18.88 -6.60 19.06
CA HIS A 131 -18.32 -7.64 19.92
C HIS A 131 -16.95 -8.08 19.43
N GLN A 132 -16.81 -8.39 18.14
CA GLN A 132 -15.51 -8.83 17.61
C GLN A 132 -14.46 -7.70 17.60
N ALA A 133 -14.87 -6.44 17.46
CA ALA A 133 -13.98 -5.30 17.62
C ALA A 133 -13.42 -5.19 19.06
N LEU A 134 -14.27 -5.43 20.07
CA LEU A 134 -13.84 -5.48 21.47
C LEU A 134 -12.93 -6.70 21.76
N VAL A 135 -13.18 -7.84 21.09
CA VAL A 135 -12.27 -9.00 21.13
C VAL A 135 -10.91 -8.64 20.52
N ALA A 136 -10.90 -7.99 19.35
CA ALA A 136 -9.68 -7.54 18.68
C ALA A 136 -8.90 -6.50 19.52
N ALA A 137 -9.61 -5.70 20.33
CA ALA A 137 -9.03 -4.77 21.29
C ALA A 137 -8.61 -5.42 22.64
N GLY A 138 -8.77 -6.74 22.79
CA GLY A 138 -8.41 -7.48 24.01
C GLY A 138 -9.34 -7.26 25.20
N GLN A 139 -10.53 -6.72 24.98
CA GLN A 139 -11.48 -6.36 26.03
C GLN A 139 -12.51 -7.46 26.33
N LEU A 140 -12.76 -8.35 25.38
CA LEU A 140 -13.71 -9.45 25.51
C LEU A 140 -13.08 -10.79 25.08
N PRO A 141 -13.56 -11.92 25.63
CA PRO A 141 -13.12 -13.24 25.20
C PRO A 141 -13.59 -13.54 23.77
N ARG A 142 -12.79 -14.32 23.02
CA ARG A 142 -13.15 -14.75 21.67
C ARG A 142 -14.46 -15.55 21.69
N LEU A 143 -15.38 -15.17 20.81
CA LEU A 143 -16.58 -15.96 20.52
C LEU A 143 -16.44 -16.58 19.14
N ALA A 144 -16.38 -17.92 19.10
CA ALA A 144 -16.37 -18.67 17.85
C ALA A 144 -17.71 -18.49 17.11
N SER A 145 -17.65 -18.28 15.80
CA SER A 145 -18.83 -18.14 14.96
C SER A 145 -18.59 -18.80 13.60
N PRO A 146 -19.51 -19.63 13.10
CA PRO A 146 -19.41 -20.19 11.75
C PRO A 146 -19.57 -19.13 10.65
N PHE A 147 -19.96 -17.91 11.03
CA PHE A 147 -20.17 -16.77 10.14
C PHE A 147 -18.95 -15.83 10.06
N ILE A 148 -17.80 -16.27 10.56
CA ILE A 148 -16.52 -15.59 10.41
C ILE A 148 -15.69 -16.39 9.41
N ALA A 149 -15.40 -15.80 8.26
CA ALA A 149 -14.46 -16.40 7.31
C ALA A 149 -13.03 -16.24 7.87
N GLU A 150 -12.31 -17.35 7.99
CA GLU A 150 -10.88 -17.30 8.23
C GLU A 150 -10.18 -17.01 6.91
N ALA A 151 -9.35 -15.96 6.88
CA ALA A 151 -8.40 -15.78 5.79
C ALA A 151 -7.44 -16.96 5.82
N ALA A 152 -7.73 -17.97 4.97
CA ALA A 152 -6.78 -19.03 4.73
C ALA A 152 -5.47 -18.35 4.28
N VAL A 153 -4.39 -18.60 5.01
CA VAL A 153 -3.04 -18.17 4.63
C VAL A 153 -2.60 -19.06 3.46
N THR A 154 -3.35 -19.05 2.37
CA THR A 154 -2.90 -19.64 1.12
C THR A 154 -1.91 -18.66 0.53
N ALA A 155 -0.70 -19.15 0.25
CA ALA A 155 0.31 -18.44 -0.52
C ALA A 155 -0.38 -17.70 -1.66
N SER A 156 -0.12 -16.40 -1.75
CA SER A 156 -0.75 -15.42 -2.65
C SER A 156 -1.05 -16.03 -4.04
N SER A 157 -2.25 -16.60 -4.21
CA SER A 157 -2.63 -17.21 -5.49
C SER A 157 -3.35 -16.15 -6.30
N PHE A 158 -2.58 -15.31 -6.98
CA PHE A 158 -3.15 -14.37 -7.95
C PHE A 158 -3.58 -15.12 -9.21
N THR A 159 -4.70 -14.71 -9.78
CA THR A 159 -5.30 -15.36 -10.96
C THR A 159 -4.42 -15.30 -12.21
N ASP A 160 -3.53 -14.31 -12.28
CA ASP A 160 -2.64 -13.99 -13.40
C ASP A 160 -1.14 -14.10 -13.04
N LEU A 161 -0.79 -14.70 -11.89
CA LEU A 161 0.58 -14.97 -11.50
C LEU A 161 0.81 -16.48 -11.28
N PRO A 162 0.84 -17.27 -12.36
CA PRO A 162 0.98 -18.72 -12.27
C PRO A 162 2.35 -19.12 -11.69
N PRO A 163 2.49 -20.34 -11.12
CA PRO A 163 3.72 -20.81 -10.48
C PRO A 163 5.01 -20.63 -11.29
N GLN A 164 4.93 -20.77 -12.61
CA GLN A 164 6.03 -20.65 -13.56
C GLN A 164 6.33 -19.21 -14.01
N HIS A 165 5.58 -18.21 -13.55
CA HIS A 165 5.83 -16.82 -13.92
C HIS A 165 7.19 -16.37 -13.39
N TRP A 166 8.05 -15.82 -14.26
CA TRP A 166 9.45 -15.51 -13.95
C TRP A 166 9.62 -14.62 -12.70
N ALA A 167 8.69 -13.68 -12.50
CA ALA A 167 8.74 -12.73 -11.40
C ALA A 167 8.17 -13.28 -10.08
N LYS A 168 7.54 -14.46 -10.08
CA LYS A 168 6.79 -14.96 -8.92
C LYS A 168 7.66 -15.12 -7.68
N ALA A 169 8.87 -15.65 -7.85
CA ALA A 169 9.83 -15.84 -6.76
C ALA A 169 10.27 -14.51 -6.11
N PHE A 170 10.17 -13.39 -6.83
CA PHE A 170 10.45 -12.05 -6.32
C PHE A 170 9.21 -11.40 -5.70
N ILE A 171 8.02 -11.65 -6.28
CA ILE A 171 6.75 -11.05 -5.85
C ILE A 171 6.23 -11.68 -4.56
N ASP A 172 6.20 -13.01 -4.48
CA ASP A 172 5.57 -13.72 -3.36
C ASP A 172 6.14 -13.30 -1.99
N PRO A 173 7.46 -13.17 -1.80
CA PRO A 173 8.02 -12.73 -0.52
C PRO A 173 7.64 -11.29 -0.15
N LEU A 174 7.57 -10.38 -1.14
CA LEU A 174 7.15 -8.99 -0.92
C LEU A 174 5.67 -8.92 -0.50
N VAL A 175 4.83 -9.77 -1.10
CA VAL A 175 3.41 -9.88 -0.72
C VAL A 175 3.24 -10.52 0.65
N GLN A 176 4.01 -11.56 0.97
CA GLN A 176 3.98 -12.22 2.28
C GLN A 176 4.39 -11.28 3.41
N LYS A 177 5.35 -10.37 3.16
CA LYS A 177 5.75 -9.32 4.10
C LYS A 177 4.77 -8.14 4.16
N GLY A 178 3.75 -8.10 3.29
CA GLY A 178 2.76 -7.04 3.24
C GLY A 178 3.25 -5.73 2.61
N TRP A 179 4.39 -5.75 1.90
CA TRP A 179 4.96 -4.58 1.23
C TRP A 179 4.39 -4.34 -0.16
N LEU A 180 3.73 -5.36 -0.70
CA LEU A 180 3.09 -5.33 -1.99
C LEU A 180 1.76 -6.09 -1.93
N SER A 181 0.80 -5.68 -2.74
CA SER A 181 -0.50 -6.35 -2.83
C SER A 181 -0.96 -6.43 -4.28
N GLY A 182 -1.83 -7.40 -4.58
CA GLY A 182 -2.61 -7.40 -5.82
C GLY A 182 -3.86 -6.53 -5.72
N PHE A 183 -4.71 -6.68 -6.72
CA PHE A 183 -5.93 -5.92 -6.90
C PHE A 183 -7.15 -6.67 -6.33
N SER A 184 -8.25 -5.93 -6.17
CA SER A 184 -9.50 -6.47 -5.60
C SER A 184 -10.10 -7.59 -6.44
N ASP A 185 -9.84 -7.64 -7.74
CA ASP A 185 -10.27 -8.73 -8.62
C ASP A 185 -9.50 -10.05 -8.38
N GLY A 186 -8.44 -10.04 -7.56
CA GLY A 186 -7.58 -11.19 -7.29
C GLY A 186 -6.41 -11.33 -8.27
N SER A 187 -6.21 -10.37 -9.16
CA SER A 187 -5.04 -10.27 -10.03
C SER A 187 -3.87 -9.58 -9.33
N PHE A 188 -2.65 -9.82 -9.80
CA PHE A 188 -1.45 -9.06 -9.47
C PHE A 188 -1.09 -8.04 -10.55
N GLN A 189 -1.48 -8.30 -11.79
CA GLN A 189 -1.16 -7.55 -13.01
C GLN A 189 0.37 -7.40 -13.22
N PRO A 190 1.13 -8.50 -13.36
CA PRO A 190 2.60 -8.46 -13.42
C PRO A 190 3.13 -7.62 -14.59
N ASP A 191 2.44 -7.64 -15.72
CA ASP A 191 2.84 -6.92 -16.94
C ASP A 191 2.30 -5.48 -17.01
N ALA A 192 1.38 -5.11 -16.12
CA ALA A 192 0.86 -3.76 -16.09
C ALA A 192 1.91 -2.77 -15.55
N PRO A 193 1.90 -1.50 -16.03
CA PRO A 193 2.76 -0.47 -15.48
C PRO A 193 2.52 -0.22 -13.99
N MET A 194 3.60 -0.02 -13.22
CA MET A 194 3.49 0.42 -11.82
C MET A 194 3.42 1.96 -11.75
N THR A 195 2.47 2.51 -11.00
CA THR A 195 2.40 3.96 -10.78
C THR A 195 3.47 4.44 -9.81
N ARG A 196 3.79 5.74 -9.86
CA ARG A 196 4.75 6.37 -8.95
C ARG A 196 4.32 6.25 -7.48
N ALA A 197 3.03 6.36 -7.17
CA ALA A 197 2.51 6.17 -5.81
C ALA A 197 2.65 4.72 -5.32
N GLN A 198 2.34 3.74 -6.18
CA GLN A 198 2.51 2.32 -5.85
C GLN A 198 3.98 1.98 -5.57
N PHE A 199 4.89 2.51 -6.39
CA PHE A 199 6.32 2.30 -6.19
C PHE A 199 6.84 2.97 -4.90
N ALA A 200 6.37 4.18 -4.57
CA ALA A 200 6.70 4.83 -3.30
C ALA A 200 6.26 3.99 -2.09
N ALA A 201 5.03 3.44 -2.13
CA ALA A 201 4.54 2.54 -1.09
C ALA A 201 5.40 1.29 -0.94
N LEU A 202 5.79 0.66 -2.05
CA LEU A 202 6.68 -0.51 -2.04
C LEU A 202 8.05 -0.20 -1.42
N LEU A 203 8.68 0.92 -1.79
CA LEU A 203 9.98 1.32 -1.24
C LEU A 203 9.91 1.60 0.26
N VAL A 204 8.87 2.29 0.72
CA VAL A 204 8.68 2.59 2.15
C VAL A 204 8.39 1.32 2.94
N GLY A 205 7.57 0.41 2.41
CA GLY A 205 7.31 -0.89 3.03
C GLY A 205 8.58 -1.72 3.15
N ALA A 206 9.35 -1.82 2.06
CA ALA A 206 10.55 -2.66 2.00
C ALA A 206 11.70 -2.15 2.87
N PHE A 207 11.99 -0.84 2.85
CA PHE A 207 13.20 -0.30 3.46
C PHE A 207 12.96 0.55 4.72
N ASN A 208 11.70 0.92 5.01
CA ASN A 208 11.32 1.79 6.13
C ASN A 208 12.30 2.98 6.37
N PRO A 209 12.63 3.80 5.35
CA PRO A 209 13.81 4.64 5.41
C PRO A 209 13.62 5.92 6.24
N GLU A 210 14.72 6.42 6.80
CA GLU A 210 14.74 7.66 7.58
C GLU A 210 14.77 8.93 6.69
N PRO A 211 14.17 10.04 7.14
CA PRO A 211 14.22 11.32 6.42
C PRO A 211 15.65 11.86 6.25
N GLN A 212 16.00 12.23 5.02
CA GLN A 212 17.29 12.86 4.67
C GLN A 212 17.16 14.24 4.01
N ARG A 213 15.93 14.71 3.75
CA ARG A 213 15.64 16.07 3.31
C ARG A 213 14.31 16.56 3.90
N PRO A 214 14.09 17.88 4.01
CA PRO A 214 12.80 18.44 4.44
C PRO A 214 11.64 17.96 3.56
N SER A 215 10.43 17.91 4.09
CA SER A 215 9.22 17.63 3.30
C SER A 215 8.89 18.79 2.37
N VAL A 216 8.11 18.49 1.31
CA VAL A 216 7.54 19.49 0.42
C VAL A 216 6.07 19.16 0.20
N ARG A 217 5.23 20.17 -0.02
CA ARG A 217 3.82 19.94 -0.37
C ARG A 217 3.69 19.81 -1.88
N PHE A 218 3.31 18.62 -2.36
CA PHE A 218 2.96 18.42 -3.76
C PHE A 218 1.54 18.93 -4.03
N ARG A 219 1.35 19.62 -5.15
CA ARG A 219 0.08 20.26 -5.52
C ARG A 219 -1.01 19.26 -5.91
N ASP A 220 -0.60 18.12 -6.42
CA ASP A 220 -1.43 17.04 -6.97
C ASP A 220 -1.50 15.81 -6.03
N VAL A 221 -1.03 15.95 -4.79
CA VAL A 221 -1.17 14.93 -3.74
C VAL A 221 -1.97 15.55 -2.58
N PRO A 222 -3.31 15.39 -2.59
CA PRO A 222 -4.16 15.75 -1.46
C PRO A 222 -3.72 15.06 -0.17
N GLU A 223 -3.98 15.67 0.99
CA GLU A 223 -3.59 15.10 2.30
C GLU A 223 -4.32 13.79 2.62
N ASP A 224 -5.52 13.61 2.07
CA ASP A 224 -6.35 12.41 2.18
C ASP A 224 -6.07 11.38 1.07
N PHE A 225 -5.14 11.67 0.15
CA PHE A 225 -4.71 10.68 -0.82
C PHE A 225 -4.08 9.49 -0.12
N TRP A 226 -4.49 8.27 -0.48
CA TRP A 226 -4.09 7.03 0.20
C TRP A 226 -2.56 6.88 0.36
N ALA A 227 -1.79 7.36 -0.61
CA ALA A 227 -0.33 7.30 -0.58
C ALA A 227 0.36 8.58 -0.09
N ALA A 228 -0.36 9.61 0.38
CA ALA A 228 0.22 10.90 0.73
C ALA A 228 1.39 10.77 1.73
N ALA A 229 1.19 10.01 2.81
CA ALA A 229 2.21 9.81 3.83
C ALA A 229 3.43 9.02 3.31
N VAL A 230 3.22 7.96 2.54
CA VAL A 230 4.33 7.15 1.99
C VAL A 230 5.07 7.87 0.88
N ILE A 231 4.38 8.70 0.08
CA ILE A 231 5.02 9.59 -0.91
C ILE A 231 5.94 10.58 -0.21
N GLN A 232 5.47 11.22 0.89
CA GLN A 232 6.31 12.13 1.67
C GLN A 232 7.53 11.41 2.23
N LYS A 233 7.35 10.22 2.82
CA LYS A 233 8.46 9.46 3.39
C LYS A 233 9.49 9.04 2.31
N ALA A 234 9.03 8.49 1.19
CA ALA A 234 9.90 8.15 0.05
C ALA A 234 10.63 9.37 -0.51
N TYR A 235 9.94 10.52 -0.55
CA TYR A 235 10.53 11.79 -0.93
C TYR A 235 11.62 12.20 0.05
N GLN A 236 11.33 12.30 1.34
CA GLN A 236 12.29 12.73 2.36
C GLN A 236 13.51 11.81 2.43
N ALA A 237 13.33 10.51 2.20
CA ALA A 237 14.41 9.53 2.13
C ALA A 237 15.23 9.55 0.83
N LYS A 238 14.97 10.49 -0.09
CA LYS A 238 15.65 10.64 -1.39
C LYS A 238 15.50 9.45 -2.36
N PHE A 239 14.53 8.57 -2.12
CA PHE A 239 14.18 7.53 -3.07
C PHE A 239 13.52 8.11 -4.32
N ILE A 240 12.51 8.96 -4.17
CA ILE A 240 11.77 9.52 -5.31
C ILE A 240 11.72 11.03 -5.20
N SER A 241 11.87 11.75 -6.30
CA SER A 241 11.65 13.20 -6.37
C SER A 241 10.36 13.53 -7.14
N GLY A 242 9.76 14.67 -6.82
CA GLY A 242 8.73 15.27 -7.66
C GLY A 242 9.33 16.13 -8.77
N PHE A 243 8.47 16.84 -9.48
CA PHE A 243 8.84 17.69 -10.61
C PHE A 243 9.08 19.15 -10.17
N PRO A 244 9.75 19.98 -11.00
CA PRO A 244 10.05 21.37 -10.66
C PRO A 244 8.84 22.25 -10.36
N ASP A 245 7.65 21.88 -10.85
CA ASP A 245 6.39 22.59 -10.67
C ASP A 245 5.62 22.20 -9.38
N LEU A 246 6.27 21.43 -8.50
CA LEU A 246 5.71 20.88 -7.26
C LEU A 246 4.61 19.84 -7.50
N THR A 247 4.63 19.12 -8.62
CA THR A 247 3.81 17.93 -8.82
C THR A 247 4.58 16.65 -8.47
N PHE A 248 3.86 15.59 -8.13
CA PHE A 248 4.42 14.25 -7.94
C PHE A 248 3.98 13.27 -9.03
N ASP A 249 2.86 13.50 -9.70
CA ASP A 249 2.13 12.61 -10.62
C ASP A 249 1.89 11.20 -10.04
N PRO A 250 1.13 11.08 -8.93
CA PRO A 250 1.01 9.83 -8.19
C PRO A 250 0.43 8.66 -9.00
N ASN A 251 -0.45 8.96 -9.95
CA ASN A 251 -1.13 7.96 -10.78
C ASN A 251 -0.41 7.71 -12.12
N TYR A 252 0.65 8.47 -12.43
CA TYR A 252 1.38 8.28 -13.68
C TYR A 252 2.34 7.08 -13.56
N PRO A 253 2.45 6.24 -14.61
CA PRO A 253 3.42 5.14 -14.64
C PRO A 253 4.85 5.63 -14.45
N LEU A 254 5.63 4.98 -13.58
CA LEU A 254 7.06 5.30 -13.50
C LEU A 254 7.84 4.62 -14.63
N THR A 255 8.86 5.32 -15.14
CA THR A 255 9.76 4.74 -16.14
C THR A 255 10.78 3.81 -15.49
N LYS A 256 11.30 2.87 -16.27
CA LYS A 256 12.37 1.96 -15.83
C LYS A 256 13.61 2.71 -15.35
N LEU A 257 13.98 3.79 -16.03
CA LEU A 257 15.04 4.69 -15.60
C LEU A 257 14.75 5.28 -14.21
N GLN A 258 13.54 5.78 -13.97
CA GLN A 258 13.16 6.35 -12.68
C GLN A 258 13.22 5.32 -11.55
N ALA A 259 12.80 4.07 -11.80
CA ALA A 259 12.85 2.99 -10.80
C ALA A 259 14.30 2.70 -10.36
N LEU A 260 15.22 2.58 -11.32
CA LEU A 260 16.63 2.29 -11.04
C LEU A 260 17.33 3.47 -10.35
N LEU A 261 17.08 4.69 -10.81
CA LEU A 261 17.59 5.91 -10.16
C LEU A 261 17.13 6.02 -8.71
N ALA A 262 15.87 5.66 -8.44
CA ALA A 262 15.30 5.72 -7.11
C ALA A 262 15.99 4.76 -6.13
N LEU A 263 16.24 3.52 -6.56
CA LEU A 263 16.95 2.53 -5.74
C LEU A 263 18.40 2.94 -5.48
N VAL A 264 19.13 3.34 -6.52
CA VAL A 264 20.53 3.75 -6.37
C VAL A 264 20.68 4.98 -5.48
N SER A 265 19.81 5.98 -5.66
CA SER A 265 19.85 7.22 -4.88
C SER A 265 19.38 7.01 -3.44
N GLY A 266 18.25 6.34 -3.24
CA GLY A 266 17.63 6.14 -1.93
C GLY A 266 18.44 5.24 -1.00
N LEU A 267 19.10 4.22 -1.55
CA LEU A 267 19.98 3.33 -0.80
C LEU A 267 21.44 3.79 -0.81
N ALA A 268 21.74 4.94 -1.41
CA ALA A 268 23.08 5.50 -1.56
C ALA A 268 24.10 4.45 -2.10
N LEU A 269 23.65 3.63 -3.06
CA LEU A 269 24.45 2.52 -3.57
C LEU A 269 25.68 3.04 -4.31
N ARG A 270 26.82 2.39 -4.06
CA ARG A 270 28.08 2.66 -4.72
C ARG A 270 28.66 1.35 -5.20
N SER A 271 29.22 1.35 -6.40
CA SER A 271 30.05 0.25 -6.87
C SER A 271 31.46 0.35 -6.29
N ALA A 272 32.09 -0.80 -6.02
CA ALA A 272 33.45 -0.87 -5.46
C ALA A 272 34.53 -0.34 -6.43
N SER A 273 34.24 -0.33 -7.73
CA SER A 273 35.03 0.32 -8.77
C SER A 273 34.28 1.55 -9.28
N PRO A 274 34.95 2.62 -9.77
CA PRO A 274 34.26 3.72 -10.45
C PRO A 274 33.33 3.11 -11.50
N PRO A 275 32.09 3.60 -11.66
CA PRO A 275 31.15 3.01 -12.61
C PRO A 275 31.79 3.05 -13.99
N GLU A 276 32.40 1.94 -14.39
CA GLU A 276 32.98 1.81 -15.70
C GLU A 276 31.79 1.86 -16.64
N THR A 277 31.68 2.92 -17.43
CA THR A 277 30.71 3.02 -18.52
C THR A 277 30.79 1.82 -19.48
N ARG A 278 31.81 0.96 -19.37
CA ARG A 278 31.87 -0.39 -19.94
C ARG A 278 30.63 -1.24 -19.63
N SER A 279 30.04 -1.16 -18.43
CA SER A 279 28.80 -1.89 -18.12
C SER A 279 27.64 -1.43 -18.98
N LEU A 280 27.62 -0.16 -19.40
CA LEU A 280 26.60 0.39 -20.30
C LEU A 280 26.75 -0.12 -21.74
N ALA A 281 27.95 -0.57 -22.14
CA ALA A 281 28.17 -1.19 -23.44
C ALA A 281 27.47 -2.55 -23.59
N TYR A 282 26.98 -3.12 -22.47
CA TYR A 282 26.11 -4.30 -22.50
C TYR A 282 24.78 -4.02 -23.22
N TYR A 283 24.28 -2.77 -23.14
CA TYR A 283 22.98 -2.39 -23.68
C TYR A 283 23.11 -1.86 -25.12
N THR A 284 22.29 -2.39 -26.03
CA THR A 284 22.23 -1.93 -27.43
C THR A 284 21.65 -0.52 -27.55
N ASP A 285 20.82 -0.11 -26.58
CA ASP A 285 20.17 1.19 -26.48
C ASP A 285 20.80 2.08 -25.39
N GLY A 286 22.00 1.74 -24.91
CA GLY A 286 22.70 2.48 -23.86
C GLY A 286 23.00 3.95 -24.22
N SER A 287 23.08 4.28 -25.51
CA SER A 287 23.29 5.65 -26.00
C SER A 287 22.10 6.59 -25.78
N VAL A 288 20.90 6.07 -25.50
CA VAL A 288 19.70 6.86 -25.21
C VAL A 288 19.70 7.39 -23.76
N LEU A 289 20.60 6.88 -22.90
CA LEU A 289 20.69 7.31 -21.52
C LEU A 289 21.15 8.77 -21.40
N PRO A 290 20.44 9.59 -20.62
CA PRO A 290 20.89 10.95 -20.36
C PRO A 290 22.14 10.94 -19.46
N SER A 291 23.00 11.95 -19.64
CA SER A 291 24.30 12.04 -18.94
C SER A 291 24.19 11.94 -17.42
N TYR A 292 23.14 12.50 -16.83
CA TYR A 292 22.89 12.46 -15.39
C TYR A 292 22.62 11.05 -14.85
N ALA A 293 22.20 10.11 -15.70
CA ALA A 293 21.83 8.76 -15.28
C ALA A 293 22.95 7.73 -15.46
N LEU A 294 24.02 8.05 -16.21
CA LEU A 294 25.05 7.09 -16.60
C LEU A 294 25.67 6.37 -15.40
N SER A 295 26.08 7.14 -14.39
CA SER A 295 26.69 6.57 -13.17
C SER A 295 25.73 5.65 -12.43
N ALA A 296 24.48 6.08 -12.26
CA ALA A 296 23.51 5.32 -11.49
C ALA A 296 23.09 4.04 -12.20
N ILE A 297 22.91 4.08 -13.52
CA ILE A 297 22.60 2.87 -14.30
C ILE A 297 23.79 1.92 -14.31
N ALA A 298 25.03 2.42 -14.46
CA ALA A 298 26.21 1.58 -14.38
C ALA A 298 26.32 0.87 -13.02
N THR A 299 26.06 1.58 -11.91
CA THR A 299 25.99 0.98 -10.57
C THR A 299 24.85 -0.04 -10.46
N ALA A 300 23.65 0.29 -10.96
CA ALA A 300 22.52 -0.63 -10.93
C ALA A 300 22.79 -1.92 -11.72
N THR A 301 23.43 -1.82 -12.89
CA THR A 301 23.84 -2.96 -13.69
C THR A 301 24.85 -3.83 -12.96
N GLN A 302 25.88 -3.23 -12.36
CA GLN A 302 26.92 -3.96 -11.63
C GLN A 302 26.40 -4.66 -10.38
N LEU A 303 25.38 -4.10 -9.71
CA LEU A 303 24.72 -4.69 -8.54
C LEU A 303 23.61 -5.68 -8.92
N GLY A 304 23.42 -5.95 -10.22
CA GLY A 304 22.42 -6.88 -10.72
C GLY A 304 20.97 -6.39 -10.56
N LEU A 305 20.75 -5.09 -10.31
CA LEU A 305 19.40 -4.53 -10.11
C LEU A 305 18.59 -4.46 -11.41
N VAL A 306 19.22 -4.59 -12.58
CA VAL A 306 18.55 -4.43 -13.87
C VAL A 306 17.93 -5.75 -14.32
N PHE A 307 16.60 -5.77 -14.46
CA PHE A 307 15.86 -6.87 -15.07
C PHE A 307 15.35 -6.45 -16.46
N ASN A 308 15.65 -7.25 -17.48
CA ASN A 308 15.32 -6.97 -18.88
C ASN A 308 14.55 -8.14 -19.49
N TYR A 309 13.33 -7.87 -19.95
CA TYR A 309 12.47 -8.82 -20.65
C TYR A 309 11.81 -8.15 -21.87
N PRO A 310 11.70 -8.85 -23.02
CA PRO A 310 12.23 -10.20 -23.29
C PRO A 310 13.71 -10.23 -23.68
N ASN A 311 14.30 -9.10 -24.04
CA ASN A 311 15.70 -9.02 -24.50
C ASN A 311 16.60 -8.45 -23.39
N LEU A 312 17.53 -9.27 -22.90
CA LEU A 312 18.50 -8.86 -21.86
C LEU A 312 19.35 -7.65 -22.27
N ARG A 313 19.65 -7.46 -23.55
CA ARG A 313 20.52 -6.39 -24.03
C ARG A 313 19.79 -5.06 -24.32
N GLU A 314 18.49 -4.97 -24.04
CA GLU A 314 17.72 -3.73 -24.22
C GLU A 314 17.23 -3.20 -22.88
N LEU A 315 17.75 -2.04 -22.46
CA LEU A 315 17.37 -1.40 -21.21
C LEU A 315 15.97 -0.80 -21.27
N ARG A 316 15.60 -0.17 -22.39
CA ARG A 316 14.36 0.58 -22.64
C ARG A 316 14.07 1.60 -21.53
N PRO A 317 14.98 2.55 -21.27
CA PRO A 317 14.96 3.40 -20.06
C PRO A 317 13.69 4.27 -19.93
N ASN A 318 13.11 4.69 -21.05
CA ASN A 318 11.93 5.57 -21.08
C ASN A 318 10.59 4.82 -21.09
N ARG A 319 10.60 3.47 -21.17
CA ARG A 319 9.38 2.67 -21.08
C ARG A 319 8.89 2.68 -19.63
N ALA A 320 7.58 2.66 -19.45
CA ALA A 320 6.99 2.31 -18.16
C ALA A 320 7.52 0.97 -17.66
N ALA A 321 7.88 0.90 -16.39
CA ALA A 321 8.32 -0.33 -15.74
C ALA A 321 7.10 -1.14 -15.29
N SER A 322 7.10 -2.44 -15.55
CA SER A 322 6.00 -3.29 -15.12
C SER A 322 6.05 -3.54 -13.61
N ARG A 323 4.93 -4.00 -13.04
CA ARG A 323 4.86 -4.40 -11.64
C ARG A 323 5.78 -5.58 -11.33
N ALA A 324 5.96 -6.50 -12.27
CA ALA A 324 6.91 -7.61 -12.15
C ALA A 324 8.36 -7.12 -12.12
N GLU A 325 8.75 -6.23 -13.06
CA GLU A 325 10.11 -5.69 -13.13
C GLU A 325 10.48 -4.90 -11.88
N THR A 326 9.60 -3.98 -11.45
CA THR A 326 9.83 -3.16 -10.24
C THR A 326 9.91 -3.99 -8.97
N SER A 327 9.09 -5.04 -8.85
CA SER A 327 9.17 -5.99 -7.73
C SER A 327 10.50 -6.73 -7.71
N ALA A 328 10.97 -7.22 -8.87
CA ALA A 328 12.26 -7.89 -8.98
C ALA A 328 13.44 -6.95 -8.65
N MET A 329 13.39 -5.69 -9.11
CA MET A 329 14.39 -4.66 -8.79
C MET A 329 14.47 -4.40 -7.27
N VAL A 330 13.33 -4.23 -6.60
CA VAL A 330 13.28 -3.99 -5.15
C VAL A 330 13.72 -5.23 -4.36
N TYR A 331 13.28 -6.42 -4.78
CA TYR A 331 13.74 -7.67 -4.18
C TYR A 331 15.26 -7.80 -4.27
N GLN A 332 15.84 -7.56 -5.44
CA GLN A 332 17.29 -7.63 -5.61
C GLN A 332 18.02 -6.56 -4.78
N ALA A 333 17.46 -5.36 -4.62
CA ALA A 333 18.02 -4.36 -3.72
C ALA A 333 18.03 -4.82 -2.24
N LEU A 334 17.01 -5.58 -1.81
CA LEU A 334 17.00 -6.24 -0.49
C LEU A 334 18.05 -7.35 -0.40
N VAL A 335 18.30 -8.10 -1.48
CA VAL A 335 19.40 -9.09 -1.53
C VAL A 335 20.76 -8.41 -1.37
N VAL A 336 20.99 -7.30 -2.09
CA VAL A 336 22.22 -6.49 -1.96
C VAL A 336 22.40 -5.97 -0.53
N SER A 337 21.30 -5.70 0.17
CA SER A 337 21.31 -5.23 1.58
C SER A 337 21.37 -6.36 2.61
N GLY A 338 21.38 -7.63 2.18
CA GLY A 338 21.41 -8.80 3.06
C GLY A 338 20.07 -9.13 3.74
N GLU A 339 18.97 -8.50 3.31
CA GLU A 339 17.63 -8.66 3.91
C GLU A 339 16.80 -9.78 3.27
N MET A 340 17.18 -10.23 2.08
CA MET A 340 16.51 -11.31 1.34
C MET A 340 17.52 -12.32 0.75
N PRO A 341 17.14 -13.60 0.60
CA PRO A 341 17.98 -14.59 -0.04
C PRO A 341 18.10 -14.34 -1.55
N PHE A 342 19.21 -14.76 -2.14
CA PHE A 342 19.41 -14.68 -3.58
C PHE A 342 18.42 -15.56 -4.36
N VAL A 343 17.92 -15.03 -5.48
CA VAL A 343 17.05 -15.74 -6.44
C VAL A 343 17.62 -15.58 -7.83
N SER A 344 17.92 -16.70 -8.50
CA SER A 344 18.39 -16.69 -9.89
C SER A 344 17.26 -16.34 -10.86
N SER A 345 17.56 -15.54 -11.89
CA SER A 345 16.61 -15.19 -12.94
C SER A 345 17.30 -15.06 -14.30
N PRO A 346 16.74 -15.65 -15.37
CA PRO A 346 17.24 -15.47 -16.73
C PRO A 346 16.99 -14.07 -17.28
N HIS A 347 16.26 -13.22 -16.57
CA HIS A 347 15.97 -11.84 -16.96
C HIS A 347 16.79 -10.83 -16.17
N GLN A 348 17.60 -11.28 -15.20
CA GLN A 348 18.52 -10.42 -14.47
C GLN A 348 19.77 -10.19 -15.31
N VAL A 349 20.19 -8.93 -15.45
CA VAL A 349 21.47 -8.59 -16.08
C VAL A 349 22.58 -8.89 -15.08
N SER A 350 23.47 -9.79 -15.47
CA SER A 350 24.72 -10.07 -14.77
C SER A 350 25.88 -9.76 -15.71
N LEU A 351 26.92 -9.11 -15.19
CA LEU A 351 28.18 -8.94 -15.88
C LEU A 351 29.11 -10.04 -15.36
N ASP A 352 29.51 -10.94 -16.25
CA ASP A 352 30.44 -12.04 -15.94
C ASP A 352 31.82 -11.55 -15.49
#